data_AF-A0A077X5K3-F1
#
_entry.id   AF-A0A077X5K3-F1
#
_cell.length_a   1.000
_cell.length_b   1.000
_cell.length_c   1.000
_cell.angle_alpha   90.00
_cell.angle_beta   90.00
_cell.angle_gamma   90.00
#
_symmetry.space_group_name_H-M   'P 1'
#
loop_
_entity.id
_entity.type
_entity.pdbx_description
1 polymer ?
#
loop_
_entity_poly.entity_id
_entity_poly.type
_entity_poly.pdbx_seq_one_letter_code
_entity_poly.pdbx_strand_id
1 'polypeptide(L)'
;MLTSTVCEQFDTLRENLSDESDGSGNYFSTSGMLTTYCPDKKCDNDTNRINGGCLWLLDRFYGGKSVFSHYADGKIDIVVYIMMWLGYKLNQKLNSQFPNINKFYNTHMKDFYDYKKDINGVDGYSTYNDLINKHNYVLDIPNENMSKFYDAFKSL
;
A
#
# COMPACT_ATOMS: atom_id res chain seq x y z
N MET A 1 -9.38 14.28 -9.26
CA MET A 1 -10.03 12.97 -9.05
C MET A 1 -9.13 11.89 -9.62
N LEU A 2 -9.03 10.75 -8.93
CA LEU A 2 -8.31 9.59 -9.46
C LEU A 2 -9.01 9.09 -10.73
N THR A 3 -8.25 8.54 -11.67
CA THR A 3 -8.84 7.97 -12.90
C THR A 3 -9.46 6.61 -12.60
N SER A 4 -10.44 6.18 -13.41
CA SER A 4 -11.07 4.86 -13.29
C SER A 4 -10.04 3.73 -13.18
N THR A 5 -8.95 3.83 -13.94
CA THR A 5 -7.85 2.85 -13.96
C THR A 5 -7.10 2.75 -12.62
N VAL A 6 -7.03 3.82 -11.81
CA VAL A 6 -6.42 3.74 -10.47
C VAL A 6 -7.38 3.02 -9.52
N CYS A 7 -8.67 3.37 -9.55
CA CYS A 7 -9.69 2.71 -8.73
C CYS A 7 -9.73 1.21 -9.02
N GLU A 8 -9.64 0.79 -10.28
CA GLU A 8 -9.60 -0.62 -10.70
C GLU A 8 -8.47 -1.43 -10.03
N GLN A 9 -7.29 -0.83 -9.81
CA GLN A 9 -6.21 -1.53 -9.10
C GLN A 9 -6.50 -1.66 -7.59
N PHE A 10 -7.13 -0.65 -6.99
CA PHE A 10 -7.60 -0.75 -5.61
C PHE A 10 -8.76 -1.75 -5.48
N ASP A 11 -9.66 -1.86 -6.46
CA ASP A 11 -10.68 -2.93 -6.54
C ASP A 11 -10.02 -4.31 -6.59
N THR A 12 -9.04 -4.48 -7.50
CA THR A 12 -8.26 -5.73 -7.62
C THR A 12 -7.62 -6.11 -6.28
N LEU A 13 -7.04 -5.14 -5.57
CA LEU A 13 -6.48 -5.40 -4.24
C LEU A 13 -7.56 -5.82 -3.24
N ARG A 14 -8.73 -5.17 -3.23
CA ARG A 14 -9.84 -5.48 -2.32
C ARG A 14 -10.44 -6.86 -2.56
N GLU A 15 -10.50 -7.32 -3.81
CA GLU A 15 -10.91 -8.69 -4.14
C GLU A 15 -9.98 -9.75 -3.53
N ASN A 16 -8.69 -9.42 -3.40
CA ASN A 16 -7.67 -10.33 -2.86
C ASN A 16 -7.37 -10.11 -1.37
N LEU A 17 -7.65 -8.91 -0.84
CA LEU A 17 -7.50 -8.51 0.56
C LEU A 17 -8.69 -7.66 1.00
N SER A 18 -9.80 -8.34 1.28
CA SER A 18 -11.07 -7.70 1.62
C SER A 18 -10.95 -6.66 2.74
N ASP A 19 -11.66 -5.55 2.55
CA ASP A 19 -11.88 -4.48 3.54
C ASP A 19 -12.91 -4.89 4.60
N GLU A 20 -13.73 -5.90 4.32
CA GLU A 20 -14.77 -6.40 5.22
C GLU A 20 -14.23 -7.55 6.09
N SER A 21 -14.68 -7.59 7.34
CA SER A 21 -14.27 -8.56 8.37
C SER A 21 -14.89 -9.95 8.21
N ASP A 22 -15.61 -10.19 7.12
CA ASP A 22 -16.74 -11.09 7.11
C ASP A 22 -16.30 -12.48 6.64
N GLY A 23 -15.82 -13.27 7.59
CA GLY A 23 -16.17 -14.70 7.80
C GLY A 23 -15.87 -15.76 6.73
N SER A 24 -15.64 -15.42 5.46
CA SER A 24 -15.42 -16.41 4.40
C SER A 24 -14.30 -16.00 3.46
N GLY A 25 -13.07 -16.14 3.96
CA GLY A 25 -12.07 -17.01 3.34
C GLY A 25 -11.96 -17.03 1.81
N ASN A 26 -11.89 -15.89 1.13
CA ASN A 26 -10.85 -15.79 0.10
C ASN A 26 -9.58 -15.40 0.83
N TYR A 27 -8.92 -16.43 1.36
CA TYR A 27 -7.53 -16.37 1.76
C TYR A 27 -6.81 -15.58 0.67
N PHE A 28 -6.04 -14.58 1.08
CA PHE A 28 -4.90 -14.09 0.32
C PHE A 28 -4.22 -15.32 -0.27
N SER A 29 -4.57 -15.69 -1.51
CA SER A 29 -4.45 -17.09 -1.91
C SER A 29 -2.96 -17.37 -1.86
N THR A 30 -2.54 -18.38 -1.10
CA THR A 30 -1.11 -18.69 -0.87
C THR A 30 -0.37 -19.03 -2.17
N SER A 31 -1.06 -19.04 -3.30
CA SER A 31 -0.59 -19.20 -4.68
C SER A 31 -0.82 -17.97 -5.59
N GLY A 32 -1.26 -16.82 -5.05
CA GLY A 32 -1.73 -15.66 -5.81
C GLY A 32 -0.69 -14.56 -6.06
N MET A 33 -1.07 -13.59 -6.91
CA MET A 33 -0.25 -12.44 -7.34
C MET A 33 0.40 -11.66 -6.19
N LEU A 34 -0.26 -11.57 -5.04
CA LEU A 34 0.21 -10.77 -3.90
C LEU A 34 1.24 -11.50 -3.02
N THR A 35 1.33 -12.84 -3.09
CA THR A 35 2.23 -13.62 -2.23
C THR A 35 3.70 -13.35 -2.52
N THR A 36 4.02 -13.03 -3.77
CA THR A 36 5.38 -12.66 -4.20
C THR A 36 5.85 -11.35 -3.58
N TYR A 37 4.94 -10.50 -3.12
CA TYR A 37 5.24 -9.21 -2.49
C TYR A 37 5.35 -9.30 -0.95
N CYS A 38 4.98 -10.43 -0.34
CA CYS A 38 5.13 -10.59 1.11
C CYS A 38 6.59 -10.80 1.53
N PRO A 39 7.02 -10.26 2.68
CA PRO A 39 8.38 -10.44 3.19
C PRO A 39 8.81 -11.90 3.39
N ASP A 40 7.89 -12.74 3.85
CA ASP A 40 8.09 -14.17 4.10
C ASP A 40 7.79 -15.04 2.86
N LYS A 41 7.38 -14.42 1.75
CA LYS A 41 6.88 -15.08 0.52
C LYS A 41 5.73 -16.07 0.75
N LYS A 42 5.01 -15.94 1.87
CA LYS A 42 3.92 -16.82 2.28
C LYS A 42 2.68 -16.07 2.78
N CYS A 43 2.87 -14.85 3.27
CA CYS A 43 1.84 -14.00 3.87
C CYS A 43 1.13 -14.69 5.05
N ASP A 44 1.91 -15.29 5.94
CA ASP A 44 1.41 -16.18 6.99
C ASP A 44 0.60 -15.45 8.08
N ASN A 45 0.73 -14.12 8.17
CA ASN A 45 0.04 -13.28 9.13
C ASN A 45 -0.45 -11.95 8.52
N ASP A 46 -1.30 -11.25 9.25
CA ASP A 46 -1.91 -9.99 8.81
C ASP A 46 -0.87 -8.89 8.52
N THR A 47 0.20 -8.80 9.31
CA THR A 47 1.30 -7.85 9.07
C THR A 47 1.93 -8.08 7.70
N ASN A 48 2.24 -9.32 7.35
CA ASN A 48 2.85 -9.68 6.08
C ASN A 48 1.88 -9.48 4.90
N ARG A 49 0.59 -9.81 5.07
CA ARG A 49 -0.45 -9.56 4.06
C ARG A 49 -0.64 -8.07 3.76
N ILE A 50 -0.74 -7.26 4.81
CA ILE A 50 -0.90 -5.81 4.70
C ILE A 50 0.35 -5.18 4.05
N ASN A 51 1.54 -5.60 4.48
CA ASN A 51 2.79 -5.13 3.88
C ASN A 51 2.89 -5.51 2.40
N GLY A 52 2.58 -6.77 2.07
CA GLY A 52 2.59 -7.27 0.69
C GLY A 52 1.59 -6.55 -0.20
N GLY A 53 0.38 -6.26 0.29
CA GLY A 53 -0.60 -5.45 -0.44
C GLY A 53 -0.14 -4.00 -0.67
N CYS A 54 0.52 -3.39 0.33
CA CYS A 54 1.10 -2.05 0.19
C CYS A 54 2.20 -2.03 -0.88
N LEU A 55 3.13 -2.98 -0.81
CA LEU A 55 4.21 -3.11 -1.78
C LEU A 55 3.68 -3.38 -3.19
N TRP A 56 2.64 -4.21 -3.33
CA TRP A 56 2.00 -4.47 -4.61
C TRP A 56 1.42 -3.20 -5.22
N LEU A 57 0.72 -2.35 -4.44
CA LEU A 57 0.21 -1.07 -4.94
C LEU A 57 1.35 -0.16 -5.40
N LEU A 58 2.42 -0.06 -4.61
CA LEU A 58 3.59 0.73 -4.96
C LEU A 58 4.21 0.25 -6.27
N ASP A 59 4.38 -1.07 -6.44
CA ASP A 59 4.91 -1.65 -7.68
C ASP A 59 3.98 -1.42 -8.87
N ARG A 60 2.67 -1.52 -8.65
CA ARG A 60 1.65 -1.36 -9.69
C ARG A 60 1.52 0.06 -10.23
N PHE A 61 1.92 1.07 -9.45
CA PHE A 61 1.84 2.48 -9.87
C PHE A 61 3.20 3.13 -10.08
N TYR A 62 4.25 2.64 -9.42
CA TYR A 62 5.57 3.27 -9.32
C TYR A 62 6.73 2.32 -9.65
N GLY A 63 6.48 1.05 -9.98
CA GLY A 63 7.52 0.02 -10.18
C GLY A 63 8.38 0.13 -11.44
N GLY A 64 8.33 1.26 -12.13
CA GLY A 64 9.22 1.58 -13.24
C GLY A 64 8.64 2.63 -14.18
N LYS A 65 9.47 3.08 -15.12
CA LYS A 65 9.14 4.18 -16.05
C LYS A 65 7.82 4.00 -16.79
N SER A 66 7.57 2.83 -17.36
CA SER A 66 6.37 2.57 -18.15
C SER A 66 5.10 2.61 -17.29
N VAL A 67 5.15 1.98 -16.12
CA VAL A 67 4.05 1.93 -15.16
C VAL A 67 3.78 3.33 -14.60
N PHE A 68 4.82 4.04 -14.17
CA PHE A 68 4.75 5.41 -13.68
C PHE A 68 4.13 6.34 -14.73
N SER A 69 4.62 6.32 -15.97
CA SER A 69 4.10 7.16 -17.05
C SER A 69 2.63 6.90 -17.36
N HIS A 70 2.17 5.66 -17.21
CA HIS A 70 0.77 5.31 -17.44
C HIS A 70 -0.15 5.77 -16.29
N TYR A 71 0.27 5.56 -15.04
CA TYR A 71 -0.60 5.70 -13.89
C TYR A 71 -0.38 6.98 -13.07
N ALA A 72 0.86 7.39 -12.85
CA ALA A 72 1.24 8.34 -11.81
C ALA A 72 1.85 9.65 -12.34
N ASP A 73 2.40 9.66 -13.55
CA ASP A 73 3.02 10.84 -14.15
C ASP A 73 2.00 11.97 -14.36
N GLY A 74 2.27 13.13 -13.74
CA GLY A 74 1.37 14.30 -13.74
C GLY A 74 0.03 14.08 -13.04
N LYS A 75 -0.12 13.03 -12.21
CA LYS A 75 -1.37 12.69 -11.50
C LYS A 75 -1.26 13.08 -10.03
N ILE A 76 -2.41 13.27 -9.38
CA ILE A 76 -2.46 13.53 -7.93
C ILE A 76 -1.72 12.42 -7.18
N ASP A 77 -1.07 12.75 -6.05
CA ASP A 77 -0.13 11.87 -5.33
C ASP A 77 -0.75 10.51 -4.94
N ILE A 78 -0.74 9.53 -5.86
CA ILE A 78 -1.35 8.20 -5.66
C ILE A 78 -0.76 7.52 -4.43
N VAL A 79 0.52 7.81 -4.13
CA VAL A 79 1.19 7.32 -2.93
C VAL A 79 0.43 7.70 -1.65
N VAL A 80 -0.17 8.89 -1.58
CA VAL A 80 -0.97 9.31 -0.42
C VAL A 80 -2.17 8.39 -0.22
N TYR A 81 -2.85 8.00 -1.31
CA TYR A 81 -3.97 7.06 -1.25
C TYR A 81 -3.54 5.65 -0.86
N ILE A 82 -2.37 5.20 -1.32
CA ILE A 82 -1.77 3.93 -0.88
C ILE A 82 -1.51 3.98 0.63
N MET A 83 -0.96 5.08 1.13
CA MET A 83 -0.70 5.25 2.56
C MET A 83 -1.99 5.36 3.38
N MET A 84 -3.05 6.00 2.84
CA MET A 84 -4.38 6.00 3.45
C MET A 84 -4.96 4.59 3.59
N TRP A 85 -4.86 3.77 2.52
CA TRP A 85 -5.25 2.36 2.56
C TRP A 85 -4.46 1.58 3.61
N LEU A 86 -3.14 1.79 3.69
CA LEU A 86 -2.31 1.15 4.71
C LEU A 86 -2.78 1.53 6.13
N GLY A 87 -2.98 2.83 6.39
CA GLY A 87 -3.48 3.32 7.67
C GLY A 87 -4.85 2.74 8.03
N TYR A 88 -5.76 2.61 7.06
CA TYR A 88 -7.05 1.95 7.22
C TYR A 88 -6.90 0.47 7.67
N LYS A 89 -6.07 -0.31 6.97
CA LYS A 89 -5.84 -1.73 7.33
C LYS A 89 -5.20 -1.89 8.69
N LEU A 90 -4.24 -1.02 9.03
CA LEU A 90 -3.63 -0.99 10.35
C LEU A 90 -4.68 -0.64 11.41
N ASN A 91 -5.55 0.34 11.17
CA ASN A 91 -6.64 0.69 12.09
C ASN A 91 -7.58 -0.50 12.35
N GLN A 92 -7.90 -1.28 11.32
CA GLN A 92 -8.82 -2.41 11.42
C GLN A 92 -8.22 -3.63 12.15
N LYS A 93 -6.96 -3.97 11.86
CA LYS A 93 -6.38 -5.28 12.27
C LYS A 93 -5.26 -5.17 13.29
N LEU A 94 -4.51 -4.08 13.28
CA LEU A 94 -3.24 -3.98 14.00
C LEU A 94 -3.08 -2.68 14.81
N ASN A 95 -4.17 -1.96 15.09
CA ASN A 95 -4.12 -0.63 15.70
C ASN A 95 -3.43 -0.61 17.07
N SER A 96 -3.63 -1.67 17.87
CA SER A 96 -2.96 -1.81 19.17
C SER A 96 -1.44 -1.96 19.05
N GLN A 97 -0.96 -2.56 17.96
CA GLN A 97 0.47 -2.75 17.70
C GLN A 97 1.06 -1.53 16.99
N PHE A 98 0.31 -0.98 16.04
CA PHE A 98 0.68 0.14 15.17
C PHE A 98 -0.48 1.16 15.15
N PRO A 99 -0.49 2.15 16.06
CA PRO A 99 -1.53 3.18 16.10
C PRO A 99 -1.38 4.26 15.01
N ASN A 100 -0.20 4.31 14.38
CA ASN A 100 0.10 5.12 13.22
C ASN A 100 1.00 4.35 12.25
N ILE A 101 1.10 4.86 11.02
CA ILE A 101 1.90 4.26 9.96
C ILE A 101 3.39 4.34 10.27
N ASN A 102 3.88 5.42 10.90
CA ASN A 102 5.30 5.62 11.17
C ASN A 102 5.95 4.41 11.87
N LYS A 103 5.29 3.85 12.89
CA LYS A 103 5.80 2.66 13.58
C LYS A 103 5.89 1.45 12.65
N PHE A 104 4.83 1.20 11.86
CA PHE A 104 4.82 0.09 10.91
C PHE A 104 5.89 0.26 9.82
N TYR A 105 6.03 1.47 9.27
CA TYR A 105 7.03 1.80 8.25
C TYR A 105 8.44 1.49 8.74
N ASN A 106 8.81 1.96 9.93
CA ASN A 106 10.16 1.72 10.48
C ASN A 106 10.43 0.25 10.79
N THR A 107 9.42 -0.53 11.19
CA THR A 107 9.61 -1.94 11.58
C THR A 107 9.52 -2.91 10.40
N HIS A 108 8.67 -2.63 9.41
CA HIS A 108 8.30 -3.62 8.38
C HIS A 108 8.57 -3.17 6.93
N MET A 109 8.84 -1.89 6.67
CA MET A 109 9.01 -1.38 5.30
C MET A 109 10.41 -0.85 5.06
N LYS A 110 10.85 0.13 5.86
CA LYS A 110 12.07 0.94 5.62
C LYS A 110 13.32 0.12 5.32
N ASP A 111 13.55 -0.94 6.09
CA ASP A 111 14.75 -1.78 5.94
C ASP A 111 14.54 -3.02 5.06
N PHE A 112 13.32 -3.24 4.57
CA PHE A 112 13.00 -4.38 3.73
C PHE A 112 13.49 -4.17 2.29
N TYR A 113 14.10 -5.22 1.71
CA TYR A 113 14.84 -5.14 0.44
C TYR A 113 14.01 -4.51 -0.69
N ASP A 114 12.76 -4.92 -0.87
CA ASP A 114 11.93 -4.48 -1.98
C ASP A 114 11.60 -2.96 -1.92
N TYR A 115 11.61 -2.34 -0.72
CA TYR A 115 11.40 -0.90 -0.57
C TYR A 115 12.64 -0.05 -0.85
N LYS A 116 13.83 -0.67 -0.72
CA LYS A 116 15.14 -0.05 -0.94
C LYS A 116 15.69 -0.30 -2.34
N LYS A 117 15.07 -1.22 -3.08
CA LYS A 117 15.48 -1.57 -4.43
C LYS A 117 15.38 -0.34 -5.34
N ASP A 118 16.43 -0.10 -6.11
CA ASP A 118 16.48 1.02 -7.05
C ASP A 118 15.44 0.86 -8.16
N ILE A 119 14.77 1.97 -8.47
CA ILE A 119 13.78 2.10 -9.53
C ILE A 119 14.37 3.00 -10.61
N ASN A 120 14.72 2.39 -11.73
CA ASN A 120 15.41 3.08 -12.81
C ASN A 120 14.44 3.77 -13.78
N GLY A 121 14.83 4.95 -14.25
CA GLY A 121 14.16 5.66 -15.34
C GLY A 121 12.90 6.41 -14.94
N VAL A 122 12.64 6.59 -13.65
CA VAL A 122 11.59 7.49 -13.15
C VAL A 122 12.25 8.72 -12.56
N ASP A 123 11.82 9.90 -13.02
CA ASP A 123 12.31 11.15 -12.47
C ASP A 123 11.54 11.47 -11.19
N GLY A 124 12.26 11.89 -10.15
CA GLY A 124 11.66 12.35 -8.91
C GLY A 124 11.55 11.32 -7.79
N TYR A 125 11.96 10.06 -7.95
CA TYR A 125 12.30 9.19 -6.83
C TYR A 125 13.23 8.05 -7.29
N SER A 126 14.08 7.55 -6.39
CA SER A 126 14.99 6.43 -6.71
C SER A 126 14.55 5.09 -6.11
N THR A 127 13.71 5.11 -5.08
CA THR A 127 13.22 3.92 -4.36
C THR A 127 11.81 4.18 -3.83
N TYR A 128 11.08 3.15 -3.38
CA TYR A 128 9.80 3.37 -2.70
C TYR A 128 9.96 4.12 -1.37
N ASN A 129 11.07 3.90 -0.65
CA ASN A 129 11.39 4.69 0.53
C ASN A 129 11.55 6.17 0.20
N ASP A 130 12.27 6.52 -0.88
CA ASP A 130 12.44 7.91 -1.31
C ASP A 130 11.08 8.53 -1.68
N LEU A 131 10.25 7.80 -2.43
CA LEU A 131 8.88 8.22 -2.77
C LEU A 131 8.03 8.52 -1.52
N ILE A 132 8.04 7.63 -0.52
CA ILE A 132 7.31 7.81 0.75
C ILE A 132 7.90 8.97 1.55
N ASN A 133 9.22 9.11 1.61
CA ASN A 133 9.88 10.18 2.35
C ASN A 133 9.55 11.57 1.81
N LYS A 134 9.27 11.70 0.51
CA LYS A 134 8.76 12.95 -0.10
C LYS A 134 7.35 13.30 0.37
N HIS A 135 6.61 12.32 0.87
CA HIS A 135 5.27 12.47 1.45
C HIS A 135 5.27 12.09 2.94
N ASN A 136 6.38 12.29 3.64
CA ASN A 136 6.57 11.80 5.02
C ASN A 136 5.47 12.24 6.00
N TYR A 137 4.77 13.36 5.74
CA TYR A 137 3.64 13.82 6.52
C TYR A 137 2.55 12.76 6.68
N VAL A 138 2.40 11.82 5.74
CA VAL A 138 1.44 10.71 5.84
C VAL A 138 1.78 9.73 6.96
N LEU A 139 3.05 9.65 7.37
CA LEU A 139 3.50 8.75 8.43
C LEU A 139 3.00 9.22 9.81
N ASP A 140 2.79 10.53 9.97
CA ASP A 140 2.40 11.16 11.23
C ASP A 140 0.88 11.25 11.42
N ILE A 141 0.09 10.91 10.38
CA ILE A 141 -1.38 10.92 10.48
C ILE A 141 -1.83 9.69 11.28
N PRO A 142 -2.69 9.85 12.31
CA PRO A 142 -3.26 8.72 13.05
C PRO A 142 -4.02 7.76 12.14
N ASN A 143 -3.92 6.45 12.40
CA ASN A 143 -4.59 5.44 11.59
C ASN A 143 -6.12 5.60 11.58
N GLU A 144 -6.70 6.08 12.68
CA GLU A 144 -8.13 6.41 12.74
C GLU A 144 -8.52 7.50 11.72
N ASN A 145 -7.68 8.52 11.56
CA ASN A 145 -7.93 9.59 10.58
C ASN A 145 -7.73 9.09 9.15
N MET A 146 -6.66 8.32 8.90
CA MET A 146 -6.46 7.65 7.60
C MET A 146 -7.64 6.75 7.24
N SER A 147 -8.19 6.03 8.22
CA SER A 147 -9.36 5.17 8.04
C SER A 147 -10.57 5.97 7.56
N LYS A 148 -10.86 7.11 8.20
CA LYS A 148 -11.98 8.00 7.80
C LYS A 148 -11.80 8.55 6.38
N PHE A 149 -10.57 8.98 6.03
CA PHE A 149 -10.28 9.45 4.67
C PHE A 149 -10.42 8.34 3.64
N TYR A 150 -9.95 7.13 3.96
CA TYR A 150 -10.04 5.99 3.08
C TYR A 150 -11.50 5.54 2.87
N ASP A 151 -12.34 5.54 3.91
CA ASP A 151 -13.77 5.22 3.79
C ASP A 151 -14.51 6.22 2.88
N ALA A 152 -14.16 7.50 2.98
CA ALA A 152 -14.67 8.53 2.07
C ALA A 152 -14.17 8.31 0.64
N PHE A 153 -12.88 7.97 0.47
CA PHE A 153 -12.28 7.66 -0.83
C PHE A 153 -12.94 6.45 -1.50
N LYS A 154 -13.18 5.38 -0.76
CA LYS A 154 -13.84 4.16 -1.24
C LYS A 154 -15.27 4.42 -1.77
N SER A 155 -15.90 5.49 -1.29
CA SER A 155 -17.28 5.86 -1.62
C SER A 155 -17.42 6.80 -2.82
N LEU A 156 -16.30 7.20 -3.45
CA LEU A 156 -16.23 8.07 -4.64
C LEU A 156 -16.19 7.25 -5.93
#